data_AF-A0A2G5BC99-F1
#
_entry.id   AF-A0A2G5BC99-F1
#
_cell.length_a   1.000
_cell.length_b   1.000
_cell.length_c   1.000
_cell.angle_alpha   90.00
_cell.angle_beta   90.00
_cell.angle_gamma   90.00
#
_symmetry.space_group_name_H-M   'P 1'
#
loop_
_entity.id
_entity.type
_entity.pdbx_description
1 polymer ?
#
loop_
_entity_poly.entity_id
_entity_poly.type
_entity_poly.pdbx_seq_one_letter_code
_entity_poly.pdbx_strand_id
1 'polypeptide(L)'
;MLSRSEIQGEKNLAEFLVQMDNYAPIIPEALTDYYLAQAGFECSDVRIKRLLALATQKFISDVATDAFQYNRIRQQASKEKKFHSKDRKTVLSMEDLTAALAEYGVNIKKPDYFS
;
A
#
# COMPACT_ATOMS: atom_id res chain seq x y z
N MET A 1 31.83 4.15 0.53
CA MET A 1 30.62 3.68 1.23
C MET A 1 29.43 4.13 0.37
N LEU A 2 29.28 3.49 -0.79
CA LEU A 2 28.24 3.79 -1.77
C LEU A 2 26.92 3.17 -1.31
N SER A 3 25.84 3.85 -1.65
CA SER A 3 24.53 3.73 -1.03
C SER A 3 23.91 2.34 -1.23
N ARG A 4 23.24 1.83 -0.19
CA ARG A 4 22.44 0.59 -0.25
C ARG A 4 21.25 0.68 -1.25
N SER A 5 21.04 1.86 -1.83
CA SER A 5 20.02 2.16 -2.85
C SER A 5 20.48 1.96 -4.29
N GLU A 6 21.78 1.77 -4.56
CA GLU A 6 22.31 1.64 -5.93
C GLU A 6 22.65 0.19 -6.34
N ILE A 7 22.48 -0.80 -5.46
CA ILE A 7 22.82 -2.23 -5.73
C ILE A 7 21.57 -3.06 -6.12
N GLN A 8 20.40 -2.45 -6.30
CA GLN A 8 19.24 -3.12 -6.91
C GLN A 8 19.22 -2.79 -8.41
N GLY A 9 20.32 -3.12 -9.11
CA GLY A 9 20.42 -2.97 -10.56
C GLY A 9 19.20 -3.60 -11.23
N GLU A 10 18.63 -2.87 -12.18
CA GLU A 10 17.44 -3.21 -12.96
C GLU A 10 17.32 -4.72 -13.19
N LYS A 11 16.52 -5.40 -12.36
CA LYS A 11 16.03 -6.72 -12.75
C LYS A 11 15.25 -6.50 -14.02
N ASN A 12 15.73 -7.05 -15.12
CA ASN A 12 15.05 -6.94 -16.39
C ASN A 12 13.60 -7.43 -16.18
N LEU A 13 12.61 -6.69 -16.72
CA LEU A 13 11.21 -7.04 -16.59
C LEU A 13 10.95 -8.49 -17.00
N ALA A 14 11.69 -8.99 -18.00
CA ALA A 14 11.63 -10.38 -18.43
C ALA A 14 12.01 -11.37 -17.31
N GLU A 15 13.11 -11.12 -16.59
CA GLU A 15 13.55 -11.94 -15.45
C GLU A 15 12.55 -11.88 -14.30
N PHE A 16 11.96 -10.70 -14.07
CA PHE A 16 10.94 -10.53 -13.05
C PHE A 16 9.64 -11.28 -13.37
N LEU A 17 9.21 -11.29 -14.64
CA LEU A 17 8.05 -12.07 -15.07
C LEU A 17 8.27 -13.57 -14.92
N VAL A 18 9.49 -14.07 -15.15
CA VAL A 18 9.84 -15.48 -14.89
C VAL A 18 9.71 -15.80 -13.40
N GLN A 19 10.03 -14.86 -12.49
CA GLN A 19 9.81 -15.06 -11.05
C GLN A 19 8.32 -15.14 -10.68
N MET A 20 7.43 -14.53 -11.47
CA MET A 20 5.98 -14.56 -11.23
C MET A 20 5.32 -15.92 -11.52
N ASP A 21 5.98 -16.81 -12.27
CA ASP A 21 5.47 -18.17 -12.52
C ASP A 21 5.33 -18.98 -11.23
N ASN A 22 6.21 -18.75 -10.25
CA ASN A 22 6.23 -19.46 -8.98
C ASN A 22 5.72 -18.63 -7.79
N TYR A 23 5.32 -17.38 -8.03
CA TYR A 23 4.83 -16.49 -6.98
C TYR A 23 3.31 -16.53 -6.91
N ALA A 24 2.76 -16.72 -5.70
CA ALA A 24 1.33 -16.62 -5.43
C ALA A 24 1.05 -15.32 -4.64
N PRO A 25 0.50 -14.28 -5.28
CA PRO A 25 0.17 -13.03 -4.61
C PRO A 25 -0.96 -13.21 -3.56
N ILE A 26 -1.03 -12.29 -2.59
CA ILE A 26 -2.10 -12.28 -1.57
C ILE A 26 -3.50 -12.11 -2.20
N ILE A 27 -3.60 -11.27 -3.22
CA ILE A 27 -4.81 -11.07 -4.03
C ILE A 27 -5.00 -12.29 -4.94
N PRO A 28 -6.11 -13.04 -4.82
CA PRO A 28 -6.40 -14.21 -5.65
C PRO A 28 -6.60 -13.87 -7.13
N GLU A 29 -6.23 -14.80 -8.02
CA GLU A 29 -6.34 -14.63 -9.48
C GLU A 29 -7.77 -14.35 -9.95
N ALA A 30 -8.78 -14.95 -9.32
CA ALA A 30 -10.19 -14.70 -9.65
C ALA A 30 -10.62 -13.23 -9.46
N LEU A 31 -10.04 -12.52 -8.46
CA LEU A 31 -10.31 -11.10 -8.28
C LEU A 31 -9.62 -10.27 -9.35
N THR A 32 -8.39 -10.62 -9.69
CA THR A 32 -7.68 -9.96 -10.79
C THR A 32 -8.44 -10.12 -12.10
N ASP A 33 -8.94 -11.32 -12.41
CA ASP A 33 -9.73 -11.58 -13.61
C ASP A 33 -11.03 -10.77 -13.65
N TYR A 34 -11.74 -10.68 -12.53
CA TYR A 34 -12.94 -9.87 -12.42
C TYR A 34 -12.66 -8.38 -12.72
N TYR A 35 -11.64 -7.80 -12.08
CA TYR A 35 -11.31 -6.37 -12.27
C TYR A 35 -10.72 -6.08 -13.66
N LEU A 36 -9.98 -7.02 -14.24
CA LEU A 36 -9.47 -6.91 -15.61
C LEU A 36 -10.62 -6.93 -16.63
N ALA A 37 -11.56 -7.86 -16.49
CA ALA A 37 -12.76 -7.91 -17.32
C ALA A 37 -13.62 -6.63 -17.17
N GLN A 38 -13.77 -6.12 -15.94
CA GLN A 38 -14.46 -4.86 -15.67
C GLN A 38 -13.78 -3.66 -16.34
N ALA A 39 -12.44 -3.65 -16.43
CA ALA A 39 -11.68 -2.63 -17.14
C ALA A 39 -11.67 -2.82 -18.68
N GLY A 40 -12.27 -3.90 -19.19
CA GLY A 40 -12.28 -4.22 -20.62
C GLY A 40 -10.97 -4.81 -21.14
N PHE A 41 -10.13 -5.37 -20.26
CA PHE A 41 -8.85 -5.99 -20.61
C PHE A 41 -8.89 -7.49 -20.32
N GLU A 42 -8.72 -8.30 -21.35
CA GLU A 42 -8.59 -9.76 -21.19
C GLU A 42 -7.13 -10.17 -21.41
N CYS A 43 -6.57 -10.89 -20.43
CA CYS A 43 -5.21 -11.38 -20.50
C CYS A 43 -5.18 -12.88 -20.22
N SER A 44 -4.56 -13.65 -21.10
CA SER A 44 -4.35 -15.08 -20.91
C SER A 44 -3.09 -15.40 -20.10
N ASP A 45 -2.13 -14.46 -20.02
CA ASP A 45 -0.86 -14.66 -19.32
C ASP A 45 -1.01 -14.47 -17.81
N VAL A 46 -0.87 -15.57 -17.08
CA VAL A 46 -0.97 -15.61 -15.61
C VAL A 46 0.10 -14.74 -14.93
N ARG A 47 1.28 -14.58 -15.55
CA ARG A 47 2.37 -13.78 -14.99
C ARG A 47 2.00 -12.30 -14.93
N ILE A 48 1.29 -11.81 -15.94
CA ILE A 48 0.81 -10.43 -16.00
C ILE A 48 -0.28 -10.20 -14.94
N LYS A 49 -1.20 -11.15 -14.76
CA LYS A 49 -2.21 -11.10 -13.69
C LYS A 49 -1.56 -11.03 -12.31
N ARG A 50 -0.56 -11.88 -12.07
CA ARG A 50 0.17 -11.92 -10.80
C ARG A 50 1.03 -10.68 -10.57
N LEU A 51 1.65 -10.16 -11.62
CA LEU A 51 2.38 -8.90 -11.60
C LEU A 51 1.45 -7.75 -11.18
N LEU A 52 0.27 -7.66 -11.80
CA LEU A 52 -0.73 -6.64 -11.45
C LEU A 52 -1.15 -6.77 -9.98
N ALA A 53 -1.49 -7.99 -9.54
CA ALA A 53 -1.84 -8.26 -8.16
C ALA A 53 -0.74 -7.86 -7.16
N LEU A 54 0.53 -8.14 -7.48
CA LEU A 54 1.68 -7.75 -6.66
C LEU A 54 1.88 -6.23 -6.65
N ALA A 55 1.73 -5.56 -7.80
CA ALA A 55 1.81 -4.11 -7.88
C ALA A 55 0.73 -3.42 -7.03
N THR A 56 -0.50 -3.93 -7.07
CA THR A 56 -1.59 -3.44 -6.21
C THR A 56 -1.28 -3.67 -4.73
N GLN A 57 -0.74 -4.84 -4.36
CA GLN A 57 -0.33 -5.11 -2.98
C GLN A 57 0.78 -4.17 -2.49
N LYS A 58 1.79 -3.91 -3.33
CA LYS A 58 2.84 -2.94 -3.03
C LYS A 58 2.22 -1.55 -2.81
N PHE A 59 1.36 -1.11 -3.72
CA PHE A 59 0.71 0.20 -3.61
C PHE A 59 -0.06 0.37 -2.30
N ILE A 60 -0.89 -0.62 -1.92
CA ILE A 60 -1.61 -0.58 -0.64
C ILE A 60 -0.65 -0.60 0.56
N SER A 61 0.45 -1.35 0.45
CA SER A 61 1.47 -1.43 1.52
C SER A 61 2.20 -0.10 1.71
N ASP A 62 2.50 0.60 0.62
CA ASP A 62 3.15 1.92 0.67
C ASP A 62 2.20 2.93 1.35
N VAL A 63 0.93 3.01 0.90
CA VAL A 63 -0.09 3.90 1.52
C VAL A 63 -0.30 3.59 3.01
N ALA A 64 -0.37 2.30 3.38
CA ALA A 64 -0.52 1.90 4.77
C ALA A 64 0.70 2.25 5.62
N THR A 65 1.90 2.17 5.04
CA THR A 65 3.16 2.56 5.69
C THR A 65 3.20 4.06 5.94
N ASP A 66 2.80 4.86 4.97
CA ASP A 66 2.75 6.32 5.11
C ASP A 66 1.71 6.75 6.15
N ALA A 67 0.50 6.17 6.11
CA ALA A 67 -0.52 6.41 7.12
C ALA A 67 -0.04 6.01 8.54
N PHE A 68 0.73 4.92 8.66
CA PHE A 68 1.35 4.54 9.93
C PHE A 68 2.38 5.57 10.42
N GLN A 69 3.16 6.18 9.53
CA GLN A 69 4.10 7.24 9.88
C GLN A 69 3.36 8.48 10.41
N TYR A 70 2.30 8.91 9.73
CA TYR A 70 1.43 10.00 10.19
C TYR A 70 0.86 9.74 11.58
N ASN A 71 0.34 8.52 11.80
CA ASN A 71 -0.18 8.10 13.10
C ASN A 71 0.89 8.19 14.20
N ARG A 72 2.09 7.70 13.90
CA ARG A 72 3.21 7.68 14.85
C ARG A 72 3.68 9.08 15.23
N ILE A 73 3.79 10.00 14.26
CA ILE A 73 4.18 11.40 14.50
C ILE A 73 3.14 12.08 15.40
N ARG A 74 1.85 11.90 15.11
CA ARG A 74 0.76 12.46 15.92
C ARG A 74 0.77 11.90 17.36
N GLN A 75 0.95 10.59 17.53
CA GLN A 75 1.04 9.98 18.86
C GLN A 75 2.24 10.49 19.67
N GLN A 76 3.37 10.78 19.01
CA GLN A 76 4.57 11.34 19.64
C GLN A 76 4.40 12.81 20.03
N ALA A 77 3.57 13.58 19.32
CA ALA A 77 3.21 14.94 19.71
C ALA A 77 2.36 14.96 20.99
N SER A 78 1.51 13.94 21.23
CA SER A 78 0.65 13.83 22.42
C SER A 78 1.33 13.28 23.69
N LYS A 79 2.60 13.65 23.94
CA LYS A 79 3.48 13.12 25.02
C LYS A 79 3.05 13.44 26.46
N GLU A 80 2.04 14.28 26.68
CA GLU A 80 1.64 14.70 28.03
C GLU A 80 0.90 13.63 28.84
N LYS A 81 0.36 12.57 28.20
CA LYS A 81 -0.39 11.51 28.90
C LYS A 81 0.42 10.22 29.04
N LYS A 82 1.48 10.25 29.85
CA LYS A 82 2.32 9.08 30.20
C LYS A 82 1.59 8.02 31.06
N PHE A 83 0.36 8.29 31.51
CA PHE A 83 -0.34 7.44 32.48
C PHE A 83 -0.87 6.09 31.91
N HIS A 84 -0.97 5.94 30.58
CA HIS A 84 -1.48 4.71 29.93
C HIS A 84 -0.62 4.24 28.73
N SER A 85 0.71 4.30 28.85
CA SER A 85 1.60 3.96 27.72
C SER A 85 1.59 2.48 27.32
N LYS A 86 1.15 1.55 28.19
CA LYS A 86 1.11 0.11 27.89
C LYS A 86 -0.11 -0.35 27.06
N ASP A 87 -1.18 0.46 27.02
CA ASP A 87 -2.44 0.09 26.34
C ASP A 87 -2.71 0.90 25.07
N ARG A 88 -1.77 1.75 24.63
CA ARG A 88 -1.96 2.57 23.43
C ARG A 88 -1.82 1.71 22.18
N LYS A 89 -2.95 1.24 21.67
CA LYS A 89 -3.03 0.51 20.39
C LYS A 89 -2.90 1.49 19.22
N THR A 90 -2.13 1.11 18.21
CA THR A 90 -2.12 1.81 16.92
C THR A 90 -3.47 1.60 16.24
N VAL A 91 -4.11 2.69 15.85
CA VAL A 91 -5.40 2.70 15.13
C VAL A 91 -5.22 3.49 13.84
N LEU A 92 -5.62 2.91 12.71
CA LEU A 92 -5.69 3.62 11.44
C LEU A 92 -6.87 4.59 11.48
N SER A 93 -6.59 5.89 11.53
CA SER A 93 -7.61 6.94 11.59
C SER A 93 -7.81 7.63 10.25
N MET A 94 -8.97 8.28 10.08
CA MET A 94 -9.26 9.06 8.86
C MET A 94 -8.30 10.23 8.66
N GLU A 95 -7.83 10.85 9.74
CA GLU A 95 -6.84 11.93 9.68
C GLU A 95 -5.51 11.44 9.06
N ASP A 96 -4.99 10.31 9.55
CA ASP A 96 -3.71 9.76 9.07
C ASP A 96 -3.82 9.30 7.62
N LEU A 97 -4.94 8.63 7.28
CA LEU A 97 -5.18 8.12 5.94
C LEU A 97 -5.40 9.26 4.94
N THR A 98 -6.10 10.32 5.32
CA THR A 98 -6.32 11.49 4.46
C THR A 98 -5.01 12.23 4.21
N ALA A 99 -4.17 12.38 5.23
CA ALA A 99 -2.85 12.98 5.07
C ALA A 99 -1.95 12.17 4.14
N ALA A 100 -1.91 10.84 4.32
CA ALA A 100 -1.15 9.95 3.43
C ALA A 100 -1.67 10.05 1.98
N LEU A 101 -2.97 9.93 1.76
CA LEU A 101 -3.57 9.95 0.42
C LEU A 101 -3.47 11.31 -0.28
N ALA A 102 -3.35 12.41 0.47
CA ALA A 102 -3.14 13.73 -0.10
C ALA A 102 -1.79 13.82 -0.85
N GLU A 103 -0.76 13.10 -0.41
CA GLU A 103 0.53 13.01 -1.12
C GLU A 103 0.41 12.28 -2.46
N TYR A 104 -0.52 11.33 -2.55
CA TYR A 104 -0.86 10.62 -3.79
C TYR A 104 -1.87 11.39 -4.66
N GLY A 105 -2.23 12.62 -4.29
CA GLY A 105 -3.16 13.48 -5.03
C GLY A 105 -4.65 13.17 -4.81
N VAL A 106 -4.98 12.34 -3.81
CA VAL A 106 -6.37 11.98 -3.49
C VAL A 106 -6.88 12.84 -2.33
N ASN A 107 -7.92 13.63 -2.59
CA ASN A 107 -8.49 14.55 -1.60
C ASN A 107 -9.76 13.96 -0.95
N ILE A 108 -9.67 13.60 0.32
CA ILE A 108 -10.81 13.09 1.10
C ILE A 108 -11.31 14.19 2.03
N LYS A 109 -12.50 14.72 1.74
CA LYS A 109 -13.21 15.67 2.61
C LYS A 109 -14.40 14.99 3.25
N LYS A 110 -14.15 14.23 4.31
CA LYS A 110 -15.23 13.66 5.13
C LYS A 110 -15.52 14.61 6.30
N PRO A 111 -16.73 15.21 6.39
CA PRO A 111 -17.09 16.02 7.54
C PRO A 111 -17.27 15.13 8.78
N ASP A 112 -16.98 15.68 9.96
CA ASP A 112 -17.13 14.96 11.23
C ASP A 112 -18.60 14.68 11.58
N TYR A 113 -19.51 15.51 11.07
CA TYR A 113 -20.95 15.40 11.27
C TYR A 113 -21.70 15.91 10.03
N PHE A 114 -22.87 15.32 9.77
CA PHE A 114 -23.84 15.84 8.81
C PHE A 114 -24.88 16.64 9.60
N SER A 115 -25.08 17.91 9.24
CA SER A 115 -26.10 18.78 9.84
C SER A 115 -27.43 18.68 9.11
#